data_AF-A0AAN8ZPB6-F1
#
_entry.id   AF-A0AAN8ZPB6-F1
#
_cell.length_a   1.000
_cell.length_b   1.000
_cell.length_c   1.000
_cell.angle_alpha   90.00
_cell.angle_beta   90.00
_cell.angle_gamma   90.00
#
_symmetry.space_group_name_H-M   'P 1'
#
loop_
_entity.id
_entity.type
_entity.pdbx_description
1 polymer ?
#
loop_
_entity_poly.entity_id
_entity_poly.type
_entity_poly.pdbx_seq_one_letter_code
_entity_poly.pdbx_strand_id
1 'polypeptide(L)'
;MSKCQSNPCLNNGTCYEGYSKYECDCRWTSFKGPICADEIGIKMLTDTMVKYELPGTYKPTIAEKIRVGFTTTNPRGFLVGLYSNITGEYLTLAISNSGHLKVDNYEPVTWTFDAKGSADAQFNNIQYVYIGKTESMAECFVRCISRVEFDDIYPLKFYFQVDHPSITAESTPTIFEDYCWIKPIRYPEEETESRPPLEILEDILMELYLDNSAVLGGVLAILFIALLCMGFLI
;
A
#
# COMPACT_ATOMS: atom_id res chain seq x y z
N MET A 1 12.94 -22.21 -14.29
CA MET A 1 13.37 -20.89 -13.75
C MET A 1 12.28 -20.44 -12.80
N SER A 2 12.61 -19.94 -11.60
CA SER A 2 11.61 -19.33 -10.73
C SER A 2 11.13 -18.03 -11.35
N LYS A 3 9.83 -17.74 -11.24
CA LYS A 3 9.22 -16.58 -11.89
C LYS A 3 9.62 -15.29 -11.17
N CYS A 4 9.86 -15.35 -9.85
CA CYS A 4 10.37 -14.20 -9.12
C CYS A 4 11.82 -13.83 -9.48
N GLN A 5 12.62 -14.76 -10.03
CA GLN A 5 14.00 -14.46 -10.44
C GLN A 5 14.09 -13.46 -11.59
N SER A 6 13.04 -13.32 -12.41
CA SER A 6 12.98 -12.27 -13.44
C SER A 6 12.64 -10.89 -12.89
N ASN A 7 12.45 -10.75 -11.57
CA ASN A 7 12.00 -9.53 -10.88
C ASN A 7 10.75 -8.92 -11.53
N PRO A 8 9.62 -9.66 -11.60
CA PRO A 8 8.43 -9.20 -12.29
C PRO A 8 7.70 -8.08 -11.53
N CYS A 9 7.83 -8.00 -10.20
CA CYS A 9 7.19 -6.98 -9.38
C CYS A 9 7.98 -5.67 -9.42
N LEU A 10 7.33 -4.60 -9.87
CA LEU A 10 7.93 -3.27 -9.98
C LEU A 10 7.78 -2.47 -8.67
N ASN A 11 8.41 -1.29 -8.65
CA ASN A 11 8.26 -0.29 -7.58
C ASN A 11 8.43 -0.83 -6.16
N ASN A 12 9.40 -1.75 -5.98
CA ASN A 12 9.72 -2.35 -4.70
C ASN A 12 8.62 -3.27 -4.12
N GLY A 13 7.72 -3.77 -4.97
CA GLY A 13 6.74 -4.79 -4.61
C GLY A 13 7.41 -6.13 -4.26
N THR A 14 6.83 -6.87 -3.31
CA THR A 14 7.36 -8.17 -2.87
C THR A 14 6.85 -9.28 -3.78
N CYS A 15 7.74 -10.08 -4.35
CA CYS A 15 7.37 -11.22 -5.19
C CYS A 15 7.22 -12.50 -4.35
N TYR A 16 6.05 -13.12 -4.42
CA TYR A 16 5.79 -14.45 -3.87
C TYR A 16 5.75 -15.48 -5.00
N GLU A 17 6.60 -16.52 -4.89
CA GLU A 17 6.65 -17.60 -5.85
C GLU A 17 5.50 -18.58 -5.62
N GLY A 18 4.71 -18.83 -6.66
CA GLY A 18 3.71 -19.89 -6.70
C GLY A 18 4.14 -21.04 -7.60
N TYR A 19 3.38 -22.14 -7.57
CA TYR A 19 3.68 -23.34 -8.36
C TYR A 19 3.64 -23.05 -9.87
N SER A 20 2.55 -22.48 -10.39
CA SER A 20 2.38 -22.13 -11.81
C SER A 20 2.39 -20.63 -12.10
N LYS A 21 2.30 -19.77 -11.08
CA LYS A 21 2.32 -18.31 -11.20
C LYS A 21 3.23 -17.62 -10.18
N TYR A 22 3.32 -16.29 -10.24
CA TYR A 22 3.87 -15.45 -9.18
C TYR A 22 2.79 -14.47 -8.71
N GLU A 23 2.94 -13.93 -7.51
CA GLU A 23 2.05 -12.90 -6.98
C GLU A 23 2.88 -11.74 -6.46
N CYS A 24 2.50 -10.51 -6.84
CA CYS A 24 3.16 -9.32 -6.32
C CYS A 24 2.34 -8.69 -5.21
N ASP A 25 2.93 -8.60 -4.02
CA ASP A 25 2.38 -7.84 -2.92
C ASP A 25 2.82 -6.40 -3.01
N CYS A 26 1.86 -5.57 -3.42
CA CYS A 26 2.07 -4.15 -3.58
C CYS A 26 1.75 -3.35 -2.32
N ARG A 27 1.26 -3.96 -1.22
CA ARG A 27 0.70 -3.22 -0.05
C ARG A 27 1.63 -2.13 0.47
N TRP A 28 2.93 -2.41 0.52
CA TRP A 28 3.99 -1.51 0.97
C TRP A 28 4.59 -0.65 -0.16
N THR A 29 3.72 -0.18 -1.07
CA THR A 29 4.09 0.69 -2.19
C THR A 29 2.95 1.66 -2.49
N SER A 30 3.25 2.79 -3.13
CA SER A 30 2.25 3.73 -3.65
C SER A 30 1.55 3.26 -4.93
N PHE A 31 1.76 2.00 -5.35
CA PHE A 31 1.28 1.43 -6.61
C PHE A 31 0.32 0.27 -6.36
N LYS A 32 -0.42 -0.11 -7.40
CA LYS A 32 -1.33 -1.26 -7.42
C LYS A 32 -1.18 -2.08 -8.71
N GLY A 33 -2.08 -3.04 -8.89
CA GLY A 33 -2.09 -3.94 -10.04
C GLY A 33 -1.24 -5.20 -9.82
N PRO A 34 -1.29 -6.16 -10.76
CA PRO A 34 -0.67 -7.48 -10.63
C PRO A 34 0.86 -7.47 -10.53
N ILE A 35 1.51 -6.40 -10.97
CA ILE A 35 2.98 -6.22 -10.89
C ILE A 35 3.39 -4.90 -10.21
N CYS A 36 2.50 -4.28 -9.43
CA CYS A 36 2.76 -3.03 -8.72
C CYS A 36 3.19 -1.87 -9.62
N ALA A 37 2.58 -1.77 -10.79
CA ALA A 37 2.95 -0.81 -11.82
C ALA A 37 1.90 0.28 -12.06
N ASP A 38 0.66 0.05 -11.63
CA ASP A 38 -0.42 1.02 -11.78
C ASP A 38 -0.30 2.11 -10.72
N GLU A 39 -0.31 3.36 -11.18
CA GLU A 39 -0.36 4.51 -10.31
C GLU A 39 -1.75 4.73 -9.73
N ILE A 40 -1.78 5.24 -8.51
CA ILE A 40 -3.01 5.67 -7.84
C ILE A 40 -3.02 7.19 -7.88
N GLY A 41 -3.98 7.74 -8.61
CA GLY A 41 -4.14 9.16 -8.84
C GLY A 41 -5.56 9.64 -8.60
N ILE A 42 -5.69 10.95 -8.41
CA ILE A 42 -6.98 11.63 -8.25
C ILE A 42 -7.01 12.92 -9.05
N LYS A 43 -8.18 13.22 -9.58
CA LYS A 43 -8.45 14.49 -10.25
C LYS A 43 -8.85 15.54 -9.23
N MET A 44 -8.04 16.57 -9.11
CA MET A 44 -8.25 17.72 -8.24
C MET A 44 -8.97 18.84 -8.98
N LEU A 45 -10.05 19.32 -8.36
CA LEU A 45 -10.76 20.55 -8.70
C LEU A 45 -10.40 21.65 -7.68
N THR A 46 -10.91 22.86 -7.89
CA THR A 46 -10.58 24.05 -7.08
C THR A 46 -10.97 23.96 -5.60
N ASP A 47 -11.93 23.12 -5.28
CA ASP A 47 -12.42 22.86 -3.93
C ASP A 47 -11.96 21.52 -3.37
N THR A 48 -11.29 20.69 -4.18
CA THR A 48 -10.88 19.35 -3.76
C THR A 48 -9.78 19.40 -2.72
N MET A 49 -10.10 18.85 -1.56
CA MET A 49 -9.17 18.62 -0.45
C MET A 49 -9.23 17.14 -0.08
N VAL A 50 -8.07 16.54 0.17
CA VAL A 50 -8.00 15.26 0.89
C VAL A 50 -7.23 15.50 2.17
N LYS A 51 -7.80 15.07 3.29
CA LYS A 51 -7.20 15.12 4.61
C LYS A 51 -7.06 13.70 5.12
N TYR A 52 -5.83 13.30 5.42
CA TYR A 52 -5.50 12.00 5.96
C TYR A 52 -4.96 12.17 7.37
N GLU A 53 -5.54 11.46 8.33
CA GLU A 53 -5.09 11.43 9.71
C GLU A 53 -4.06 10.31 9.89
N LEU A 54 -2.85 10.68 10.32
CA LEU A 54 -1.81 9.71 10.65
C LEU A 54 -2.22 8.96 11.92
N PRO A 55 -1.97 7.63 11.99
CA PRO A 55 -2.10 6.92 13.25
C PRO A 55 -1.15 7.57 14.27
N GLY A 56 -1.66 7.90 15.46
CA GLY A 56 -0.93 8.66 16.52
C GLY A 56 0.34 8.00 17.08
N THR A 57 0.82 6.95 16.43
CA THR A 57 2.10 6.25 16.67
C THR A 57 3.15 6.56 15.60
N TYR A 58 2.93 7.54 14.71
CA TYR A 58 3.95 7.94 13.73
C TYR A 58 5.26 8.31 14.43
N LYS A 59 6.32 7.56 14.13
CA LYS A 59 7.67 7.78 14.66
C LYS A 59 8.50 8.46 13.57
N PRO A 60 8.90 9.72 13.75
CA PRO A 60 9.73 10.40 12.78
C PRO A 60 11.11 9.73 12.69
N THR A 61 11.74 9.88 11.54
CA THR A 61 13.11 9.42 11.30
C THR A 61 14.06 10.63 11.25
N ILE A 62 15.35 10.39 11.05
CA ILE A 62 16.34 11.48 10.86
C ILE A 62 16.23 12.12 9.46
N ALA A 63 15.49 11.49 8.54
CA ALA A 63 15.34 11.97 7.17
C ALA A 63 14.03 11.41 6.58
N GLU A 64 13.06 12.29 6.39
CA GLU A 64 11.76 11.95 5.84
C GLU A 64 11.76 12.00 4.31
N LYS A 65 11.04 11.05 3.70
CA LYS A 65 10.96 10.89 2.25
C LYS A 65 9.57 11.19 1.75
N ILE A 66 9.44 12.27 0.98
CA ILE A 66 8.17 12.70 0.41
C ILE A 66 8.22 12.55 -1.11
N ARG A 67 7.23 11.87 -1.69
CA ARG A 67 7.05 11.81 -3.14
C ARG A 67 5.63 12.21 -3.50
N VAL A 68 5.51 12.96 -4.58
CA VAL A 68 4.24 13.39 -5.15
C VAL A 68 4.39 13.40 -6.66
N GLY A 69 3.58 12.63 -7.37
CA GLY A 69 3.32 12.80 -8.78
C GLY A 69 2.25 13.85 -8.99
N PHE A 70 2.40 14.71 -9.98
CA PHE A 70 1.35 15.64 -10.34
C PHE A 70 1.48 16.07 -11.80
N THR A 71 0.37 16.52 -12.35
CA THR A 71 0.33 17.14 -13.67
C THR A 71 -0.59 18.34 -13.58
N THR A 72 -0.11 19.53 -13.95
CA THR A 72 -0.94 20.73 -13.98
C THR A 72 -0.48 21.70 -15.06
N THR A 73 -1.40 22.58 -15.47
CA THR A 73 -1.10 23.74 -16.32
C THR A 73 -1.07 25.04 -15.52
N ASN A 74 -1.37 24.99 -14.21
CA ASN A 74 -1.38 26.16 -13.35
C ASN A 74 0.04 26.46 -12.82
N PRO A 75 0.57 27.69 -12.97
CA PRO A 75 1.89 28.05 -12.43
C PRO A 75 1.95 28.13 -10.90
N ARG A 76 0.81 27.98 -10.20
CA ARG A 76 0.74 27.94 -8.74
C ARG A 76 -0.20 26.83 -8.27
N GLY A 77 0.08 26.24 -7.11
CA GLY A 77 -0.83 25.30 -6.48
C GLY A 77 -0.21 24.55 -5.30
N PHE A 78 -1.02 24.28 -4.29
CA PHE A 78 -0.64 23.51 -3.11
C PHE A 78 -0.72 22.01 -3.41
N LEU A 79 0.38 21.27 -3.29
CA LEU A 79 0.41 19.84 -3.62
C LEU A 79 0.08 19.00 -2.39
N VAL A 80 0.95 19.05 -1.39
CA VAL A 80 0.84 18.27 -0.16
C VAL A 80 1.33 19.11 1.01
N GLY A 81 0.70 18.97 2.17
CA GLY A 81 1.23 19.54 3.40
C GLY A 81 1.06 18.61 4.58
N LEU A 82 2.04 18.63 5.47
CA LEU A 82 2.05 17.93 6.73
C LEU A 82 1.81 18.95 7.84
N TYR A 83 1.02 18.57 8.85
CA TYR A 83 0.67 19.47 9.93
C TYR A 83 0.48 18.73 11.26
N SER A 84 0.90 19.37 12.35
CA SER A 84 0.64 18.96 13.72
C SER A 84 -0.20 20.02 14.45
N ASN A 85 -1.36 19.65 14.99
CA ASN A 85 -2.11 20.54 15.88
C ASN A 85 -1.45 20.67 17.27
N ILE A 86 -0.56 19.74 17.63
CA ILE A 86 0.09 19.73 18.95
C ILE A 86 1.33 20.63 18.94
N THR A 87 2.21 20.49 17.95
CA THR A 87 3.44 21.29 17.87
C THR A 87 3.26 22.58 17.08
N GLY A 88 2.24 22.66 16.21
CA GLY A 88 2.05 23.77 15.26
C GLY A 88 3.03 23.73 14.08
N GLU A 89 3.86 22.68 13.99
CA GLU A 89 4.80 22.50 12.89
C GLU A 89 4.06 22.14 11.60
N TYR A 90 4.59 22.64 10.49
CA TYR A 90 4.06 22.37 9.17
C TYR A 90 5.17 22.23 8.13
N LEU A 91 4.93 21.39 7.14
CA LEU A 91 5.73 21.28 5.92
C LEU A 91 4.78 21.37 4.73
N THR A 92 5.13 22.18 3.74
CA THR A 92 4.29 22.39 2.56
C THR A 92 5.09 22.23 1.28
N LEU A 93 4.59 21.39 0.38
CA LEU A 93 5.04 21.28 -1.00
C LEU A 93 4.03 22.01 -1.89
N ALA A 94 4.51 23.01 -2.65
CA ALA A 94 3.68 23.80 -3.55
C ALA A 94 4.46 24.23 -4.80
N ILE A 95 3.73 24.50 -5.87
CA ILE A 95 4.25 25.07 -7.12
C ILE A 95 4.23 26.59 -6.98
N SER A 96 5.35 27.26 -7.28
CA SER A 96 5.48 28.72 -7.22
C SER A 96 6.04 29.29 -8.52
N ASN A 97 5.67 30.53 -8.83
CA ASN A 97 6.13 31.28 -10.00
C ASN A 97 7.63 31.69 -9.90
N SER A 98 8.19 31.73 -8.69
CA SER A 98 9.55 32.25 -8.42
C SER A 98 10.61 31.19 -8.08
N GLY A 99 10.24 29.90 -8.06
CA GLY A 99 11.15 28.80 -7.73
C GLY A 99 10.71 27.51 -8.41
N HIS A 100 11.51 27.06 -9.38
CA HIS A 100 11.12 26.04 -10.36
C HIS A 100 10.94 24.64 -9.75
N LEU A 101 9.79 24.00 -10.03
CA LEU A 101 9.65 22.54 -10.03
C LEU A 101 9.38 22.10 -11.47
N LYS A 102 10.30 21.33 -12.06
CA LYS A 102 10.16 20.80 -13.43
C LYS A 102 10.14 19.28 -13.35
N VAL A 103 9.03 18.65 -13.74
CA VAL A 103 8.95 17.21 -13.98
C VAL A 103 8.20 16.98 -15.28
N ASP A 104 8.94 16.57 -16.32
CA ASP A 104 8.60 15.42 -17.18
C ASP A 104 9.78 15.05 -18.11
N ASN A 105 10.00 13.74 -18.26
CA ASN A 105 10.96 13.01 -19.13
C ASN A 105 12.48 13.08 -18.84
N TYR A 106 12.90 13.33 -17.60
CA TYR A 106 14.30 13.23 -17.16
C TYR A 106 14.42 12.50 -15.80
N GLU A 107 15.61 11.98 -15.50
CA GLU A 107 15.98 11.37 -14.21
C GLU A 107 15.54 12.25 -13.03
N PRO A 108 15.10 11.65 -11.90
CA PRO A 108 14.60 12.40 -10.75
C PRO A 108 15.64 13.45 -10.31
N VAL A 109 15.27 14.73 -10.38
CA VAL A 109 16.12 15.80 -9.86
C VAL A 109 15.93 15.86 -8.35
N THR A 110 16.82 15.19 -7.62
CA THR A 110 16.92 15.30 -6.17
C THR A 110 17.53 16.66 -5.82
N TRP A 111 16.73 17.53 -5.19
CA TRP A 111 17.24 18.75 -4.59
C TRP A 111 17.47 18.48 -3.10
N THR A 112 18.73 18.45 -2.67
CA THR A 112 19.09 18.51 -1.26
C THR A 112 19.14 19.97 -0.86
N PHE A 113 18.19 20.40 -0.04
CA PHE A 113 18.25 21.72 0.56
C PHE A 113 19.19 21.65 1.76
N ASP A 114 20.35 22.30 1.67
CA ASP A 114 21.18 22.53 2.85
C ASP A 114 20.43 23.50 3.76
N ALA A 115 19.73 22.94 4.75
CA ALA A 115 19.10 23.71 5.80
C ALA A 115 20.19 24.58 6.46
N LYS A 116 20.10 25.90 6.30
CA LYS A 116 21.08 26.84 6.86
C LYS A 116 21.10 26.73 8.39
N GLY A 117 22.01 25.94 8.93
CA GLY A 117 22.62 26.03 10.27
C GLY A 117 21.72 26.05 11.52
N SER A 118 20.39 26.00 11.41
CA SER A 118 19.48 26.04 12.56
C SER A 118 18.06 25.59 12.23
N ALA A 119 17.91 24.58 11.38
CA ALA A 119 16.62 23.90 11.18
C ALA A 119 16.83 22.39 11.19
N ASP A 120 17.16 21.85 12.37
CA ASP A 120 16.68 20.51 12.72
C ASP A 120 15.15 20.62 12.74
N ALA A 121 14.52 20.54 11.56
CA ALA A 121 13.08 20.34 11.48
C ALA A 121 12.84 18.86 11.80
N GLN A 122 13.01 18.50 13.07
CA GLN A 122 12.61 17.18 13.54
C GLN A 122 11.09 17.20 13.61
N PHE A 123 10.44 16.60 12.61
CA PHE A 123 8.98 16.61 12.50
C PHE A 123 8.35 15.67 13.53
N ASN A 124 8.28 16.13 14.77
CA ASN A 124 7.73 15.36 15.86
C ASN A 124 6.21 15.46 15.81
N ASN A 125 5.53 14.31 15.84
CA ASN A 125 4.09 14.26 16.09
C ASN A 125 3.23 14.93 14.99
N ILE A 126 3.57 14.73 13.72
CA ILE A 126 2.68 15.06 12.59
C ILE A 126 1.39 14.25 12.73
N GLN A 127 0.25 14.90 12.49
CA GLN A 127 -1.07 14.31 12.66
C GLN A 127 -1.87 14.27 11.37
N TYR A 128 -1.66 15.24 10.48
CA TYR A 128 -2.47 15.40 9.28
C TYR A 128 -1.60 15.51 8.04
N VAL A 129 -2.01 14.82 6.99
CA VAL A 129 -1.52 14.98 5.62
C VAL A 129 -2.64 15.57 4.79
N TYR A 130 -2.44 16.77 4.28
CA TYR A 130 -3.35 17.46 3.37
C TYR A 130 -2.86 17.32 1.93
N ILE A 131 -3.76 17.08 0.98
CA ILE A 131 -3.45 16.94 -0.44
C ILE A 131 -4.34 17.89 -1.25
N GLY A 132 -3.71 18.67 -2.12
CA GLY A 132 -4.30 19.61 -3.08
C GLY A 132 -4.89 20.89 -2.51
N LYS A 133 -5.29 20.88 -1.23
CA LYS A 133 -5.78 22.05 -0.51
C LYS A 133 -5.71 21.82 1.01
N THR A 134 -5.72 22.88 1.81
CA THR A 134 -5.98 22.82 3.26
C THR A 134 -7.24 23.63 3.60
N GLU A 135 -7.78 23.45 4.80
CA GLU A 135 -8.99 24.13 5.26
C GLU A 135 -8.90 25.67 5.23
N SER A 136 -7.69 26.21 5.42
CA SER A 136 -7.43 27.65 5.53
C SER A 136 -6.92 28.30 4.24
N MET A 137 -6.57 27.51 3.22
CA MET A 137 -5.92 28.03 2.02
C MET A 137 -6.91 28.44 0.92
N ALA A 138 -6.68 29.64 0.39
CA ALA A 138 -7.33 30.12 -0.83
C ALA A 138 -6.71 29.52 -2.10
N GLU A 139 -5.41 29.20 -2.06
CA GLU A 139 -4.71 28.54 -3.17
C GLU A 139 -5.01 27.03 -3.17
N CYS A 140 -5.36 26.52 -4.34
CA CYS A 140 -5.71 25.12 -4.56
C CYS A 140 -4.89 24.56 -5.72
N PHE A 141 -4.73 23.24 -5.74
CA PHE A 141 -4.21 22.55 -6.90
C PHE A 141 -5.34 22.04 -7.78
N VAL A 142 -5.17 22.22 -9.08
CA VAL A 142 -6.13 21.79 -10.10
C VAL A 142 -5.39 20.90 -11.08
N ARG A 143 -6.08 19.85 -11.55
CA ARG A 143 -5.65 18.76 -12.44
C ARG A 143 -5.42 17.47 -11.70
N CYS A 144 -4.21 16.92 -11.66
CA CYS A 144 -4.01 15.55 -11.22
C CYS A 144 -2.87 15.43 -10.22
N ILE A 145 -3.12 14.70 -9.14
CA ILE A 145 -2.12 14.30 -8.14
C ILE A 145 -2.10 12.77 -8.10
N SER A 146 -0.92 12.17 -8.17
CA SER A 146 -0.67 10.73 -8.06
C SER A 146 0.52 10.45 -7.14
N ARG A 147 0.77 9.18 -6.81
CA ARG A 147 2.01 8.73 -6.11
C ARG A 147 2.33 9.53 -4.83
N VAL A 148 1.32 9.90 -4.05
CA VAL A 148 1.54 10.56 -2.76
C VAL A 148 2.10 9.53 -1.78
N GLU A 149 3.34 9.75 -1.35
CA GLU A 149 4.10 8.91 -0.44
C GLU A 149 4.74 9.81 0.62
N PHE A 150 4.61 9.41 1.88
CA PHE A 150 5.31 10.00 3.01
C PHE A 150 5.92 8.86 3.82
N ASP A 151 7.22 8.65 3.70
CA ASP A 151 7.93 7.45 4.18
C ASP A 151 7.23 6.16 3.70
N ASP A 152 6.74 5.34 4.63
CA ASP A 152 6.01 4.10 4.36
C ASP A 152 4.48 4.28 4.41
N ILE A 153 4.01 5.52 4.30
CA ILE A 153 2.59 5.89 4.30
C ILE A 153 2.17 6.26 2.88
N TYR A 154 1.07 5.64 2.42
CA TYR A 154 0.55 5.80 1.06
C TYR A 154 -0.90 6.37 1.10
N PRO A 155 -1.09 7.68 1.39
CA PRO A 155 -2.42 8.23 1.70
C PRO A 155 -3.49 7.96 0.64
N LEU A 156 -3.19 8.18 -0.65
CA LEU A 156 -4.18 7.97 -1.72
C LEU A 156 -4.55 6.49 -1.87
N LYS A 157 -3.58 5.59 -1.67
CA LYS A 157 -3.84 4.15 -1.73
C LYS A 157 -4.75 3.72 -0.60
N PHE A 158 -4.41 4.12 0.62
CA PHE A 158 -5.19 3.78 1.79
C PHE A 158 -6.59 4.42 1.76
N TYR A 159 -6.76 5.58 1.14
CA TYR A 159 -8.07 6.18 0.92
C TYR A 159 -8.99 5.26 0.07
N PHE A 160 -8.45 4.61 -0.96
CA PHE A 160 -9.24 3.74 -1.86
C PHE A 160 -9.31 2.26 -1.42
N GLN A 161 -8.49 1.83 -0.46
CA GLN A 161 -8.47 0.45 0.03
C GLN A 161 -9.32 0.31 1.30
N VAL A 162 -10.37 -0.51 1.24
CA VAL A 162 -11.39 -0.69 2.30
C VAL A 162 -10.84 -1.36 3.58
N ASP A 163 -9.71 -2.06 3.49
CA ASP A 163 -9.26 -3.01 4.53
C ASP A 163 -8.24 -2.46 5.56
N HIS A 164 -8.06 -1.14 5.70
CA HIS A 164 -7.17 -0.59 6.74
C HIS A 164 -7.95 -0.01 7.94
N PRO A 165 -8.02 -0.71 9.09
CA PRO A 165 -8.92 -0.40 10.20
C PRO A 165 -8.43 0.72 11.13
N SER A 166 -7.52 1.60 10.71
CA SER A 166 -6.94 2.62 11.61
C SER A 166 -6.66 3.96 10.93
N ILE A 167 -7.33 4.21 9.80
CA ILE A 167 -7.07 5.38 8.96
C ILE A 167 -8.36 6.17 8.82
N THR A 168 -8.34 7.42 9.30
CA THR A 168 -9.39 8.40 9.00
C THR A 168 -8.92 9.21 7.81
N ALA A 169 -9.62 9.10 6.69
CA ALA A 169 -9.37 9.93 5.53
C ALA A 169 -10.67 10.58 5.08
N GLU A 170 -10.64 11.89 4.89
CA GLU A 170 -11.78 12.70 4.49
C GLU A 170 -11.44 13.43 3.21
N SER A 171 -12.44 13.58 2.33
CA SER A 171 -12.30 14.37 1.11
C SER A 171 -13.51 15.24 0.91
N THR A 172 -13.28 16.47 0.46
CA THR A 172 -14.35 17.40 0.09
C THR A 172 -14.04 17.99 -1.29
N PRO A 173 -14.87 17.75 -2.33
CA PRO A 173 -15.96 16.77 -2.39
C PRO A 173 -15.43 15.32 -2.38
N THR A 174 -16.33 14.33 -2.46
CA THR A 174 -15.94 12.93 -2.64
C THR A 174 -15.11 12.76 -3.91
N ILE A 175 -13.95 12.12 -3.77
CA ILE A 175 -13.02 11.88 -4.87
C ILE A 175 -13.15 10.46 -5.41
N PHE A 176 -12.73 10.29 -6.66
CA PHE A 176 -12.64 9.00 -7.33
C PHE A 176 -11.24 8.84 -7.90
N GLU A 177 -10.80 7.60 -8.01
CA GLU A 177 -9.54 7.28 -8.65
C GLU A 177 -9.56 7.70 -10.13
N ASP A 178 -8.48 8.31 -10.58
CA ASP A 178 -8.25 8.72 -11.97
C ASP A 178 -6.83 8.28 -12.37
N TYR A 179 -6.68 7.77 -13.59
CA TYR A 179 -5.38 7.41 -14.15
C TYR A 179 -4.55 8.63 -14.57
N CYS A 180 -5.05 9.84 -14.38
CA CYS A 180 -4.30 11.08 -14.58
C CYS A 180 -3.68 11.22 -15.98
N TRP A 181 -4.43 10.81 -17.02
CA TRP A 181 -3.98 10.77 -18.41
C TRP A 181 -2.77 9.83 -18.67
N ILE A 182 -2.36 9.05 -17.68
CA ILE A 182 -1.42 7.95 -17.86
C ILE A 182 -2.20 6.77 -18.43
N LYS A 183 -1.71 6.18 -19.52
CA LYS A 183 -2.32 4.96 -20.04
C LYS A 183 -2.01 3.81 -19.09
N PRO A 184 -3.02 3.06 -18.61
CA PRO A 184 -2.78 1.91 -17.75
C PRO A 184 -1.91 0.89 -18.48
N ILE A 185 -1.10 0.18 -17.71
CA ILE A 185 -0.19 -0.82 -18.27
C ILE A 185 -1.03 -2.00 -18.71
N ARG A 186 -0.78 -2.47 -19.94
CA ARG A 186 -1.39 -3.71 -20.42
C ARG A 186 -0.54 -4.87 -19.91
N TYR A 187 -1.13 -5.64 -19.01
CA TYR A 187 -0.52 -6.87 -18.54
C TYR A 187 -0.68 -7.96 -19.59
N PRO A 188 0.32 -8.85 -19.76
CA PRO A 188 0.10 -10.10 -20.46
C PRO A 188 -1.04 -10.84 -19.77
N GLU A 189 -1.96 -11.44 -20.54
CA GLU A 189 -2.96 -12.34 -19.95
C GLU A 189 -2.24 -13.50 -19.28
N GLU A 190 -2.66 -13.84 -18.06
CA GLU A 190 -2.12 -15.00 -17.35
C GLU A 190 -2.54 -16.25 -18.14
N GLU A 191 -1.55 -16.99 -18.66
CA GLU A 191 -1.83 -18.26 -19.34
C GLU A 191 -2.54 -19.19 -18.36
N THR A 192 -3.76 -19.62 -18.70
CA THR A 192 -4.49 -20.59 -17.88
C THR A 192 -3.72 -21.90 -17.87
N GLU A 193 -3.49 -22.44 -16.67
CA GLU A 193 -2.82 -23.73 -16.53
C GLU A 193 -3.68 -24.81 -17.20
N SER A 194 -3.27 -25.20 -18.40
CA SER A 194 -3.92 -26.22 -19.22
C SER A 194 -3.59 -27.64 -18.76
N ARG A 195 -2.63 -27.78 -17.84
CA ARG A 195 -2.35 -29.07 -17.22
C ARG A 195 -3.58 -29.46 -16.39
N PRO A 196 -4.17 -30.65 -16.61
CA PRO A 196 -5.22 -31.13 -15.74
C PRO A 196 -4.70 -31.16 -14.29
N PRO A 197 -5.54 -30.82 -13.30
CA PRO A 197 -5.22 -31.07 -11.90
C PRO A 197 -4.67 -32.49 -11.77
N LEU A 198 -3.63 -32.68 -10.96
CA LEU A 198 -3.13 -34.03 -10.70
C LEU A 198 -4.32 -34.86 -10.21
N GLU A 199 -4.74 -35.85 -10.99
CA GLU A 199 -5.70 -36.84 -10.53
C GLU A 199 -4.99 -37.62 -9.42
N ILE A 200 -5.16 -37.15 -8.19
CA ILE A 200 -4.85 -37.97 -7.02
C ILE A 200 -5.90 -39.08 -7.08
N LEU A 201 -5.48 -40.27 -7.52
CA LEU A 201 -6.32 -41.46 -7.46
C LEU A 201 -6.85 -41.54 -6.04
N GLU A 202 -8.16 -41.46 -5.85
CA GLU A 202 -8.80 -41.48 -4.52
C GLU A 202 -8.29 -42.68 -3.69
N ASP A 203 -7.93 -43.78 -4.36
CA ASP A 203 -7.33 -44.97 -3.77
C ASP A 203 -6.00 -44.67 -3.05
N ILE A 204 -5.13 -43.82 -3.62
CA ILE A 204 -3.84 -43.44 -3.02
C ILE A 204 -4.07 -42.50 -1.83
N LEU A 205 -5.02 -41.57 -1.94
CA LEU A 205 -5.38 -40.67 -0.83
C LEU A 205 -5.99 -41.46 0.34
N MET A 206 -6.81 -42.46 0.02
CA MET A 206 -7.44 -43.34 1.00
C MET A 206 -6.42 -44.27 1.67
N GLU A 207 -5.41 -44.79 0.95
CA GLU A 207 -4.27 -45.52 1.54
C GLU A 207 -3.50 -44.64 2.54
N LEU A 208 -3.21 -43.39 2.20
CA LEU A 208 -2.53 -42.43 3.09
C LEU A 208 -3.33 -42.10 4.37
N TYR A 209 -4.66 -42.17 4.32
CA TYR A 209 -5.54 -41.84 5.44
C TYR A 209 -5.81 -43.04 6.36
N LEU A 210 -5.76 -44.27 5.83
CA LEU A 210 -6.02 -45.49 6.59
C LEU A 210 -4.82 -45.98 7.41
N ASP A 211 -3.59 -45.59 7.05
CA ASP A 211 -2.37 -46.13 7.66
C ASP A 211 -2.26 -45.88 9.18
N ASN A 212 -2.91 -44.82 9.68
CA ASN A 212 -2.94 -44.47 11.12
C ASN A 212 -4.29 -44.70 11.82
N SER A 213 -5.35 -45.02 11.08
CA SER A 213 -6.72 -45.05 11.61
C SER A 213 -7.01 -46.32 12.42
N ALA A 214 -6.47 -47.47 12.00
CA ALA A 214 -6.64 -48.74 12.70
C ALA A 214 -5.93 -48.75 14.07
N VAL A 215 -4.74 -48.15 14.14
CA VAL A 215 -3.97 -48.01 15.40
C VAL A 215 -4.71 -47.09 16.37
N LEU A 216 -5.22 -45.95 15.88
CA LEU A 216 -5.96 -45.00 16.71
C LEU A 216 -7.26 -45.59 17.28
N GLY A 217 -8.00 -46.36 16.48
CA GLY A 217 -9.21 -47.07 16.91
C GLY A 217 -8.94 -48.14 17.98
N GLY A 218 -7.84 -48.88 17.85
CA GLY A 218 -7.43 -49.88 18.84
C GLY A 218 -7.08 -49.25 20.20
N VAL A 219 -6.33 -48.15 20.20
CA VAL A 219 -5.97 -47.44 21.44
C VAL A 219 -7.21 -46.87 22.14
N LEU A 220 -8.15 -46.29 21.38
CA LEU A 220 -9.41 -45.77 21.91
C LEU A 220 -10.29 -46.88 22.51
N ALA A 221 -10.37 -48.04 21.87
CA ALA A 221 -11.13 -49.18 22.39
C ALA A 221 -10.53 -49.73 23.69
N ILE A 222 -9.21 -49.84 23.78
CA ILE A 222 -8.52 -50.30 25.00
C ILE A 222 -8.73 -49.31 26.15
N LEU A 223 -8.62 -48.01 25.89
CA LEU A 223 -8.91 -46.96 26.89
C LEU A 223 -10.37 -47.01 27.37
N PHE A 224 -11.32 -47.23 26.46
CA PHE A 224 -12.73 -47.35 26.82
C PHE A 224 -13.00 -48.58 27.69
N ILE A 225 -12.41 -49.72 27.35
CA ILE A 225 -12.52 -50.95 28.15
C ILE A 225 -11.88 -50.75 29.53
N ALA A 226 -10.71 -50.11 29.60
CA ALA A 226 -10.04 -49.81 30.87
C ALA A 226 -10.90 -48.90 31.77
N LEU A 227 -11.55 -47.88 31.18
CA LEU A 227 -12.47 -46.99 31.90
C LEU A 227 -13.70 -47.73 32.42
N LEU A 228 -14.28 -48.63 31.62
CA LEU A 228 -15.40 -49.48 32.07
C LEU A 228 -14.96 -50.39 33.22
N CYS A 229 -13.82 -51.08 33.09
CA CYS A 229 -13.30 -51.95 34.14
C CYS A 229 -13.02 -51.19 35.44
N MET A 230 -12.45 -49.98 35.36
CA MET A 230 -12.23 -49.11 36.52
C MET A 230 -13.55 -48.65 37.15
N GLY A 231 -14.59 -48.39 36.34
CA GLY A 231 -15.92 -48.02 36.81
C GLY A 231 -16.72 -49.16 37.48
N PHE A 232 -16.37 -50.42 37.20
CA PHE A 232 -16.95 -51.59 37.88
C PHE A 232 -16.17 -52.04 39.13
N LEU A 233 -14.97 -51.48 39.38
CA LEU A 233 -14.10 -51.81 40.51
C LEU A 233 -14.16 -50.81 41.68
N ILE A 234 -15.07 -49.83 41.61
CA ILE A 234 -15.40 -48.85 42.67
C ILE A 234 -16.84 -49.14 43.13
#